data_AF-A0A2D6F5D8-F1
#
_entry.id   AF-A0A2D6F5D8-F1
#
_cell.length_a   1.000
_cell.length_b   1.000
_cell.length_c   1.000
_cell.angle_alpha   90.00
_cell.angle_beta   90.00
_cell.angle_gamma   90.00
#
_symmetry.space_group_name_H-M   'P 1'
#
loop_
_entity.id
_entity.type
_entity.pdbx_description
1 polymer ?
#
loop_
_entity_poly.entity_id
_entity_poly.type
_entity_poly.pdbx_seq_one_letter_code
_entity_poly.pdbx_strand_id
1 'polypeptide(L)' 'MVERLANNDGIQLDWMDVGVESFRDSDADHGDLSLYDAIRIKFEMWGVDDEDAHNLVETWKKR' A
#
# COMPACT_ATOMS: atom_id res chain seq x y z
N MET A 1 3.23 0.71 -9.44
CA MET A 1 2.78 1.95 -8.78
C MET A 1 1.26 1.99 -8.89
N VAL A 2 0.54 2.24 -7.80
CA VAL A 2 -0.94 2.13 -7.72
C VAL A 2 -1.66 3.04 -8.71
N GLU A 3 -1.13 4.24 -8.95
CA GLU A 3 -1.63 5.17 -9.98
C GLU A 3 -1.71 4.54 -11.38
N ARG A 4 -0.74 3.70 -11.75
CA ARG A 4 -0.74 2.99 -13.04
C ARG A 4 -1.79 1.88 -13.12
N LEU A 5 -2.13 1.27 -11.97
CA LEU A 5 -3.22 0.29 -11.90
C LEU A 5 -4.56 0.99 -12.08
N ALA A 6 -4.81 2.07 -11.34
CA ALA A 6 -6.03 2.87 -11.46
C ALA A 6 -6.27 3.35 -12.90
N ASN A 7 -5.23 3.83 -13.58
CA ASN A 7 -5.32 4.26 -14.98
C ASN A 7 -5.64 3.11 -15.95
N ASN A 8 -5.11 1.90 -15.70
CA ASN A 8 -5.40 0.72 -16.53
C ASN A 8 -6.82 0.18 -16.32
N ASP A 9 -7.33 0.25 -15.09
CA ASP A 9 -8.67 -0.24 -14.73
C ASP A 9 -9.77 0.82 -14.95
N GLY A 10 -9.42 1.99 -15.49
CA GLY A 10 -10.39 3.06 -15.79
C GLY A 10 -10.98 3.74 -14.55
N ILE A 11 -10.32 3.59 -13.40
CA ILE A 11 -10.76 4.14 -12.13
C ILE A 11 -10.38 5.63 -12.09
N GLN A 12 -11.39 6.50 -12.01
CA GLN A 12 -11.18 7.93 -11.81
C GLN A 12 -10.66 8.16 -10.40
N LEU A 13 -9.41 8.59 -10.31
CA LEU A 13 -8.73 8.83 -9.05
C LEU A 13 -8.26 10.29 -9.05
N ASP A 14 -8.92 11.12 -8.24
CA ASP A 14 -8.65 12.56 -8.18
C ASP A 14 -7.36 12.83 -7.41
N TRP A 15 -7.16 12.14 -6.28
CA TRP A 15 -5.96 12.28 -5.45
C TRP A 15 -5.65 10.96 -4.75
N MET A 16 -4.35 10.61 -4.71
CA MET A 16 -3.83 9.52 -3.88
C MET A 16 -2.68 10.01 -3.01
N ASP A 17 -2.73 9.72 -1.71
CA ASP A 17 -1.58 9.81 -0.82
C ASP A 17 -1.20 8.41 -0.30
N VAL A 18 0.11 8.13 -0.28
CA VAL A 18 0.64 6.82 0.12
C VAL A 18 1.71 7.02 1.17
N GLY A 19 1.34 6.72 2.43
CA GLY A 19 2.26 6.73 3.56
C GLY A 19 2.85 5.35 3.79
N VAL A 20 4.18 5.26 3.84
CA VAL A 20 4.89 4.03 4.24
C VAL A 20 5.55 4.26 5.59
N GLU A 21 5.10 3.52 6.60
CA GLU A 21 5.67 3.49 7.93
C GLU A 21 6.37 2.14 8.13
N SER A 22 7.68 2.16 8.33
CA SER A 22 8.44 0.95 8.66
C SER A 22 8.75 0.95 10.16
N PHE A 23 8.39 -0.14 10.81
CA PHE A 23 8.70 -0.39 12.22
C PHE A 23 9.82 -1.40 12.26
N ARG A 24 10.87 -1.05 13.00
CA ARG A 24 11.97 -1.94 13.34
C ARG A 24 12.07 -1.96 14.85
N ASP A 25 11.73 -3.08 15.46
CA ASP A 25 12.06 -3.30 16.86
C ASP A 25 13.57 -3.64 16.90
N SER A 26 14.33 -2.82 17.62
CA SER A 26 15.77 -3.03 17.73
C SER A 26 16.13 -4.08 18.79
N ASP A 27 15.18 -4.44 19.67
CA ASP A 27 15.35 -5.40 20.75
C ASP A 27 14.82 -6.80 20.40
N ALA A 28 14.18 -6.97 19.25
CA ALA A 28 13.74 -8.30 18.78
C ALA A 28 14.91 -9.08 18.14
N ASP A 29 14.97 -10.38 18.43
CA ASP A 29 15.99 -11.30 17.89
C ASP A 29 15.70 -11.59 16.42
N HIS A 30 16.12 -10.66 15.57
CA HIS A 30 16.12 -10.81 14.13
C HIS A 30 17.29 -11.71 13.76
N GLY A 31 17.02 -13.00 13.54
CA GLY A 31 17.98 -13.89 12.87
C GLY A 31 18.39 -13.35 11.48
N ASP A 32 18.97 -14.20 10.62
CA ASP A 32 19.61 -13.80 9.35
C ASP A 32 18.73 -13.06 8.30
N LEU A 33 17.44 -12.77 8.53
CA LEU A 33 16.49 -12.53 7.43
C LEU A 33 15.40 -11.47 7.58
N SER A 34 15.42 -10.55 8.56
CA SER A 34 14.50 -9.40 8.46
C SER A 34 15.04 -8.10 9.07
N LEU A 35 15.28 -7.10 8.22
CA LEU A 35 15.64 -5.74 8.63
C LEU A 35 14.44 -4.94 9.17
N TYR A 36 13.21 -5.44 9.02
CA TYR A 36 11.97 -4.77 9.42
C TYR A 36 10.99 -5.75 10.07
N ASP A 37 10.42 -5.38 11.21
CA ASP A 37 9.38 -6.17 11.87
C ASP A 37 8.03 -6.03 11.21
N ALA A 38 7.69 -4.79 10.85
CA ALA A 38 6.42 -4.49 10.24
C ALA A 38 6.57 -3.33 9.26
N ILE A 39 5.97 -3.48 8.09
CA ILE A 39 5.78 -2.39 7.14
C ILE A 39 4.28 -2.11 7.11
N ARG A 40 3.88 -0.92 7.53
CA ARG A 40 2.51 -0.43 7.44
C ARG A 40 2.41 0.54 6.28
N ILE A 41 1.48 0.28 5.38
CA ILE A 41 1.26 1.11 4.21
C ILE A 41 -0.17 1.63 4.29
N LYS A 42 -0.31 2.95 4.34
CA LYS A 42 -1.59 3.65 4.36
C LYS A 42 -1.84 4.20 2.96
N PHE A 43 -3.01 3.87 2.42
CA PHE A 43 -3.49 4.40 1.16
C PHE A 43 -4.67 5.31 1.46
N GLU A 44 -4.54 6.58 1.15
CA GLU A 44 -5.64 7.55 1.18
C GLU A 44 -5.97 7.91 -0.26
N MET A 45 -7.17 7.56 -0.70
CA MET A 45 -7.64 7.77 -2.07
C MET A 45 -8.92 8.60 -2.04
N TRP A 46 -9.01 9.57 -2.95
CA TRP A 46 -10.16 10.48 -3.09
C TRP A 46 -10.75 10.36 -4.50
N GLY A 47 -12.09 10.41 -4.60
CA GLY A 47 -12.81 10.34 -5.88
C GLY A 47 -13.05 8.92 -6.41
N VAL A 48 -12.62 7.89 -5.67
CA VAL A 48 -12.79 6.46 -6.01
C VAL A 48 -13.87 5.82 -5.14
N ASP A 49 -14.60 4.86 -5.70
CA ASP A 49 -15.55 4.03 -4.93
C ASP A 49 -14.82 3.09 -3.96
N ASP A 50 -15.40 2.83 -2.79
CA ASP A 50 -14.80 1.96 -1.77
C ASP A 50 -14.46 0.56 -2.31
N GLU A 51 -15.27 0.00 -3.22
CA GLU A 51 -15.05 -1.33 -3.79
C GLU A 51 -13.84 -1.33 -4.75
N ASP A 52 -13.73 -0.29 -5.57
CA ASP A 52 -12.62 -0.08 -6.51
C ASP A 52 -11.32 0.22 -5.78
N ALA A 53 -11.37 1.03 -4.71
CA ALA A 53 -10.25 1.31 -3.84
C ALA A 53 -9.70 0.04 -3.17
N HIS A 54 -10.58 -0.82 -2.68
CA HIS A 54 -10.19 -2.08 -2.08
C HIS A 54 -9.52 -3.02 -3.09
N ASN A 55 -10.12 -3.16 -4.28
CA ASN A 55 -9.57 -3.99 -5.35
C ASN A 55 -8.19 -3.52 -5.83
N LEU A 56 -7.96 -2.21 -5.91
CA LEU A 56 -6.67 -1.63 -6.25
C LEU A 56 -5.58 -1.99 -5.24
N VAL A 57 -5.89 -1.85 -3.95
CA VAL A 57 -4.93 -2.17 -2.87
C VAL A 57 -4.62 -3.66 -2.85
N GLU A 58 -5.62 -4.53 -3.01
CA GLU A 58 -5.42 -5.98 -3.03
C GLU A 58 -4.61 -6.44 -4.26
N THR A 59 -4.89 -5.86 -5.43
CA THR A 59 -4.11 -6.13 -6.65
C THR A 59 -2.66 -5.65 -6.53
N TRP A 60 -2.44 -4.53 -5.83
CA TRP A 60 -1.10 -4.04 -5.54
C TRP A 60 -0.35 -4.94 -4.54
N LYS A 61 -1.00 -5.40 -3.47
CA LYS A 61 -0.38 -6.32 -2.48
C LYS A 61 -0.01 -7.68 -3.04
N LYS A 62 -0.75 -8.18 -4.04
CA LYS A 62 -0.48 -9.47 -4.70
C LYS A 62 0.74 -9.45 -5.63
N ARG A 63 1.25 -8.26 -5.97
CA ARG A 63 2.33 -8.06 -6.93
C ARG A 63 3.67 -7.88 -6.22
#